data_AF-A0A819LFC8-F1
#
_entry.id   AF-A0A819LFC8-F1
#
_cell.length_a   1.000
_cell.length_b   1.000
_cell.length_c   1.000
_cell.angle_alpha   90.00
_cell.angle_beta   90.00
_cell.angle_gamma   90.00
#
_symmetry.space_group_name_H-M   'P 1'
#
loop_
_entity.id
_entity.type
_entity.pdbx_description
1 polymer ?
#
loop_
_entity_poly.entity_id
_entity_poly.type
_entity_poly.pdbx_seq_one_letter_code
_entity_poly.pdbx_strand_id
1 'polypeptide(L)'
;MRWSWVHIDDLAEGYVAVVRAPRSVVGGQLYNLAAPNDNPTYDELRTAMAKAQGRKEKIEYKEAVGDTPSRWDTDSIINPAKAMNELGWRPRHVGFIEEIDTYYKAWAAHKDAQKAAK
;
A
#
# COMPACT_ATOMS: atom_id res chain seq x y z
N MET A 1 -12.07 -2.65 -9.35
CA MET A 1 -10.95 -1.79 -8.94
C MET A 1 -9.87 -2.56 -8.19
N ARG A 2 -8.64 -2.51 -8.70
CA ARG A 2 -7.38 -2.92 -8.06
C ARG A 2 -6.44 -1.74 -8.06
N TRP A 3 -5.74 -1.50 -6.95
CA TRP A 3 -4.74 -0.43 -6.84
C TRP A 3 -3.42 -1.00 -6.41
N SER A 4 -2.32 -0.51 -6.96
CA SER A 4 -0.98 -0.82 -6.46
C SER A 4 -0.73 -0.16 -5.11
N TRP A 5 -0.12 -0.91 -4.19
CA TRP A 5 0.28 -0.43 -2.88
C TRP A 5 1.80 -0.42 -2.75
N VAL A 6 2.31 0.27 -1.74
CA VAL A 6 3.72 0.21 -1.34
C VAL A 6 3.78 0.48 0.16
N HIS A 7 4.53 -0.34 0.89
CA HIS A 7 4.77 -0.09 2.30
C HIS A 7 5.60 1.19 2.47
N ILE A 8 5.33 1.96 3.54
CA ILE A 8 5.97 3.27 3.74
C ILE A 8 7.50 3.18 3.85
N ASP A 9 8.02 2.12 4.48
CA ASP A 9 9.47 1.91 4.60
C ASP A 9 10.10 1.59 3.24
N ASP A 10 9.41 0.82 2.40
CA ASP A 10 9.91 0.53 1.05
C ASP A 10 9.87 1.78 0.16
N LEU A 11 8.85 2.63 0.34
CA LEU A 11 8.77 3.92 -0.33
C LEU A 11 9.94 4.83 0.08
N ALA A 12 10.26 4.89 1.37
CA ALA A 12 11.39 5.65 1.90
C ALA A 12 12.73 5.16 1.33
N GLU A 13 12.96 3.84 1.28
CA GLU A 13 14.14 3.25 0.64
C GLU A 13 14.21 3.58 -0.85
N GLY A 14 13.06 3.69 -1.53
CA GLY A 14 12.99 4.14 -2.93
C GLY A 14 13.45 5.58 -3.11
N TYR A 15 13.05 6.49 -2.22
CA TYR A 15 13.55 7.86 -2.23
C TYR A 15 15.05 7.93 -1.96
N VAL A 16 15.55 7.16 -1.01
CA VAL A 16 17.00 7.06 -0.73
C VAL A 16 17.76 6.54 -1.96
N ALA A 17 17.22 5.54 -2.65
CA ALA A 17 17.82 4.99 -3.86
C ALA A 17 17.94 6.05 -4.99
N VAL A 18 16.90 6.87 -5.19
CA VAL A 18 16.94 7.98 -6.16
C VAL A 18 18.02 9.00 -5.80
N VAL A 19 18.10 9.38 -4.52
CA VAL A 19 19.07 10.39 -4.05
C VAL A 19 20.52 9.89 -4.16
N ARG A 20 20.75 8.59 -3.95
CA ARG A 20 22.09 7.99 -4.03
C ARG A 20 22.55 7.70 -5.46
N ALA A 21 21.62 7.61 -6.41
CA ALA A 21 21.95 7.27 -7.79
C ALA A 21 22.69 8.42 -8.51
N PRO A 22 23.59 8.12 -9.47
CA PRO A 22 24.30 9.15 -10.22
C PRO A 22 23.32 10.08 -10.95
N ARG A 23 23.61 11.39 -10.96
CA ARG A 23 22.76 12.39 -11.64
C ARG A 23 22.60 12.13 -13.14
N SER A 24 23.58 11.49 -13.78
CA SER A 24 23.50 11.05 -15.17
C SER A 24 22.42 9.98 -15.42
N VAL A 25 22.05 9.22 -14.39
CA VAL A 25 20.99 8.19 -14.44
C VAL A 25 19.63 8.82 -14.14
N VAL A 26 19.53 9.58 -13.04
CA VAL A 26 18.22 10.05 -12.54
C VAL A 26 17.79 11.43 -13.05
N GLY A 27 18.68 12.16 -13.73
CA GLY A 27 18.40 13.51 -14.21
C GLY A 27 17.19 13.57 -15.15
N GLY A 28 16.16 14.31 -14.75
CA GLY A 28 14.91 14.48 -15.54
C GLY A 28 14.05 13.23 -15.63
N GLN A 29 14.36 12.18 -14.85
CA GLN A 29 13.63 10.92 -14.87
C GLN A 29 12.49 10.89 -13.86
N LEU A 30 11.41 10.21 -14.23
CA LEU A 30 10.35 9.79 -13.32
C LEU A 30 10.50 8.30 -13.02
N TYR A 31 10.28 7.94 -11.76
CA TYR A 31 10.31 6.57 -11.26
C TYR A 31 9.05 6.30 -10.46
N ASN A 32 8.36 5.21 -10.78
CA ASN A 32 7.23 4.72 -10.03
C ASN A 32 7.71 3.78 -8.92
N LEU A 33 7.18 3.97 -7.71
CA LEU A 33 7.47 3.13 -6.55
C LEU A 33 6.17 2.45 -6.11
N ALA A 34 6.07 1.16 -6.41
CA ALA A 34 4.95 0.30 -6.09
C ALA A 34 5.48 -1.11 -5.79
N ALA A 35 4.86 -1.82 -4.86
CA ALA A 35 5.15 -3.23 -4.66
C ALA A 35 4.67 -4.04 -5.88
N PRO A 36 5.57 -4.82 -6.52
CA PRO A 36 5.20 -5.60 -7.69
C PRO A 36 4.22 -6.69 -7.26
N ASN A 37 3.07 -6.76 -7.94
CA ASN A 37 1.98 -7.71 -7.69
C ASN A 37 1.18 -7.49 -6.39
N ASP A 38 1.45 -6.42 -5.62
CA ASP A 38 0.58 -6.02 -4.50
C ASP A 38 -0.51 -5.07 -5.03
N ASN A 39 -1.56 -5.68 -5.58
CA ASN A 39 -2.68 -4.96 -6.18
C ASN A 39 -4.05 -5.50 -5.74
N PRO A 40 -4.35 -5.49 -4.43
CA PRO A 40 -5.59 -6.04 -3.92
C PRO A 40 -6.81 -5.25 -4.38
N THR A 41 -7.93 -5.94 -4.50
CA THR A 41 -9.24 -5.30 -4.59
C THR A 41 -9.64 -4.75 -3.23
N TYR A 42 -10.57 -3.81 -3.26
CA TYR A 42 -11.11 -3.25 -2.03
C TYR A 42 -11.92 -4.26 -1.20
N ASP A 43 -12.52 -5.28 -1.83
CA ASP A 43 -13.21 -6.36 -1.12
C ASP A 43 -12.22 -7.32 -0.42
N GLU A 44 -11.14 -7.72 -1.11
CA GLU A 44 -10.06 -8.52 -0.52
C GLU A 44 -9.48 -7.82 0.73
N LEU A 45 -9.24 -6.51 0.65
CA LEU A 45 -8.80 -5.68 1.78
C LEU A 45 -9.78 -5.67 2.96
N ARG A 46 -11.07 -5.43 2.69
CA ARG A 46 -12.10 -5.39 3.74
C ARG A 46 -12.26 -6.73 4.43
N THR A 47 -12.27 -7.81 3.66
CA THR A 47 -12.37 -9.18 4.16
C THR A 47 -11.16 -9.52 5.03
N ALA A 48 -9.95 -9.20 4.58
CA ALA A 48 -8.74 -9.41 5.35
C ALA A 48 -8.76 -8.61 6.68
N MET A 49 -9.16 -7.33 6.64
CA MET A 49 -9.27 -6.49 7.84
C MET A 49 -10.31 -7.02 8.84
N ALA A 50 -11.49 -7.43 8.36
CA ALA A 50 -12.54 -7.97 9.22
C ALA A 50 -12.06 -9.24 9.93
N LYS A 51 -11.33 -10.11 9.22
CA LYS A 51 -10.70 -11.30 9.77
C LYS A 51 -9.64 -10.95 10.82
N ALA A 52 -8.74 -10.00 10.54
CA ALA A 52 -7.72 -9.55 11.49
C ALA A 52 -8.32 -8.98 12.79
N GLN A 53 -9.50 -8.35 12.70
CA GLN A 53 -10.27 -7.84 13.84
C GLN A 53 -11.07 -8.93 14.60
N GLY A 54 -11.09 -10.17 14.11
CA GLY A 54 -11.93 -11.23 14.67
C GLY A 54 -13.43 -11.03 14.47
N ARG A 55 -13.85 -10.16 13.55
CA ARG A 55 -15.26 -9.93 13.23
C ARG A 55 -15.82 -11.10 12.43
N LYS A 56 -17.04 -11.52 12.78
CA LYS A 56 -17.78 -12.60 12.11
C LYS A 56 -19.02 -12.11 11.36
N GLU A 57 -19.32 -10.82 11.49
CA GLU A 57 -20.43 -10.16 10.81
C GLU A 57 -20.16 -10.05 9.30
N LYS A 58 -21.22 -10.17 8.50
CA LYS A 58 -21.13 -10.02 7.05
C LYS A 58 -20.80 -8.56 6.72
N ILE A 59 -19.91 -8.36 5.75
CA ILE A 59 -19.62 -7.03 5.20
C ILE A 59 -20.87 -6.52 4.49
N GLU A 60 -21.38 -5.37 4.92
CA GLU A 60 -22.50 -4.70 4.27
C GLU A 60 -22.00 -3.73 3.20
N TYR A 61 -22.59 -3.82 2.01
CA TYR A 61 -22.32 -2.91 0.90
C TYR A 61 -23.40 -1.82 0.86
N LYS A 62 -22.98 -0.57 0.72
CA LYS A 62 -23.87 0.57 0.50
C LYS A 62 -23.58 1.12 -0.89
N GLU A 63 -24.63 1.52 -1.61
CA GLU A 63 -24.47 2.19 -2.88
C GLU A 63 -23.70 3.51 -2.69
N ALA A 64 -22.77 3.75 -3.61
CA ALA A 64 -22.03 5.00 -3.63
C ALA A 64 -22.95 6.12 -4.14
N VAL A 65 -23.08 7.21 -3.37
CA VAL A 65 -23.94 8.36 -3.70
C VAL A 65 -23.09 9.48 -4.32
N GLY A 66 -23.50 10.01 -5.48
CA GLY A 66 -22.87 11.15 -6.16
C GLY A 66 -22.27 10.83 -7.55
N ASP A 67 -21.63 11.81 -8.20
CA ASP A 67 -20.99 11.70 -9.54
C ASP A 67 -19.58 11.09 -9.53
N THR A 68 -18.99 10.92 -8.35
CA THR A 68 -17.66 10.35 -8.12
C THR A 68 -17.51 8.83 -8.37
N PRO A 69 -18.52 7.95 -8.24
CA PRO A 69 -18.33 6.49 -8.29
C PRO A 69 -17.67 5.98 -9.57
N SER A 70 -18.00 6.59 -10.72
CA SER A 70 -17.55 6.09 -12.03
C SER A 70 -16.05 6.28 -12.29
N ARG A 71 -15.41 7.31 -11.69
CA ARG A 71 -13.97 7.59 -11.89
C ARG A 71 -13.06 6.70 -11.05
N TRP A 72 -13.54 6.22 -9.91
CA TRP A 72 -12.75 5.39 -8.98
C TRP A 72 -12.91 3.89 -9.24
N ASP A 73 -13.77 3.50 -10.18
CA ASP A 73 -14.02 2.09 -10.51
C ASP A 73 -13.03 1.50 -11.52
N THR A 74 -11.91 2.21 -11.77
CA THR A 74 -10.85 1.77 -12.67
C THR A 74 -9.70 1.12 -11.91
N ASP A 75 -9.07 0.12 -12.52
CA ASP A 75 -7.85 -0.47 -12.01
C ASP A 75 -6.65 0.47 -12.26
N SER A 76 -5.85 0.69 -11.22
CA SER A 76 -4.61 1.49 -11.27
C SER A 76 -3.45 0.61 -10.83
N ILE A 77 -2.86 -0.09 -11.79
CA ILE A 77 -1.74 -1.01 -11.57
C ILE A 77 -0.46 -0.35 -12.09
N ILE A 78 0.44 -0.04 -11.18
CA ILE A 78 1.67 0.69 -11.44
C ILE A 78 2.80 -0.30 -11.75
N ASN A 79 3.59 0.00 -12.79
CA ASN A 79 4.77 -0.77 -13.13
C ASN A 79 6.04 -0.14 -12.50
N PRO A 80 6.69 -0.79 -11.51
CA PRO A 80 7.91 -0.29 -10.86
C PRO A 80 9.21 -0.73 -11.55
N ALA A 81 9.15 -1.45 -12.69
CA ALA A 81 10.32 -2.10 -13.31
C ALA A 81 11.49 -1.15 -13.56
N LYS A 82 11.22 0.12 -13.91
CA LYS A 82 12.29 1.12 -14.13
C LYS A 82 13.08 1.42 -12.86
N ALA A 83 12.38 1.67 -11.74
CA ALA A 83 13.04 1.90 -10.44
C ALA A 83 13.82 0.66 -10.00
N MET A 84 13.24 -0.52 -10.25
CA MET A 84 13.88 -1.78 -9.98
C MET A 84 15.18 -1.97 -10.80
N ASN A 85 15.15 -1.69 -12.09
CA ASN A 85 16.28 -1.98 -12.97
C ASN A 85 17.40 -0.93 -12.87
N GLU A 86 17.04 0.35 -12.75
CA GLU A 86 18.02 1.45 -12.80
C GLU A 86 18.53 1.87 -11.43
N LEU A 87 17.72 1.74 -10.37
CA LEU A 87 18.09 2.16 -9.01
C LEU A 87 18.46 0.99 -8.10
N GLY A 88 18.24 -0.26 -8.55
CA GLY A 88 18.39 -1.45 -7.71
C GLY A 88 17.35 -1.55 -6.58
N TRP A 89 16.35 -0.65 -6.54
CA TRP A 89 15.33 -0.64 -5.51
C TRP A 89 14.46 -1.91 -5.61
N ARG A 90 14.19 -2.55 -4.48
CA ARG A 90 13.27 -3.68 -4.36
C ARG A 90 12.48 -3.53 -3.05
N PRO A 91 11.14 -3.58 -3.08
CA PRO A 91 10.35 -3.60 -1.86
C PRO A 91 10.64 -4.89 -1.08
N ARG A 92 10.69 -4.78 0.24
CA ARG A 92 10.97 -5.89 1.15
C ARG A 92 9.70 -6.46 1.79
N HIS A 93 8.63 -5.67 1.83
CA HIS A 93 7.35 -6.07 2.39
C HIS A 93 6.55 -6.85 1.33
N VAL A 94 5.90 -7.92 1.74
CA VAL A 94 5.36 -8.94 0.83
C VAL A 94 3.98 -8.60 0.26
N GLY A 95 3.30 -7.63 0.87
CA GLY A 95 2.00 -7.12 0.44
C GLY A 95 1.13 -6.72 1.63
N PHE A 96 0.16 -5.84 1.39
CA PHE A 96 -0.65 -5.32 2.51
C PHE A 96 -1.50 -6.40 3.19
N ILE A 97 -2.10 -7.31 2.41
CA ILE A 97 -2.99 -8.35 2.92
C ILE A 97 -2.21 -9.40 3.71
N GLU A 98 -1.02 -9.75 3.24
CA GLU A 98 -0.12 -10.73 3.85
C GLU A 98 0.36 -10.26 5.23
N GLU A 99 0.57 -8.95 5.40
CA GLU A 99 1.09 -8.34 6.62
C GLU A 99 0.01 -7.72 7.52
N ILE A 100 -1.27 -7.87 7.14
CA ILE A 100 -2.39 -7.17 7.76
C ILE A 100 -2.54 -7.42 9.27
N ASP A 101 -2.22 -8.63 9.72
CA ASP A 101 -2.26 -9.00 11.14
C ASP A 101 -1.20 -8.24 11.94
N THR A 102 -0.01 -8.06 11.35
CA THR A 102 1.09 -7.28 11.94
C THR A 102 0.68 -5.82 12.06
N TYR A 103 0.12 -5.26 10.98
CA TYR A 103 -0.33 -3.86 10.96
C TYR A 103 -1.45 -3.60 11.95
N TYR A 104 -2.43 -4.51 12.03
CA TYR A 104 -3.54 -4.39 12.98
C TYR A 104 -3.05 -4.40 14.43
N LYS A 105 -2.13 -5.32 14.78
CA LYS A 105 -1.53 -5.38 16.12
C LYS A 105 -0.73 -4.11 16.45
N ALA A 106 0.05 -3.60 15.51
CA ALA A 106 0.81 -2.36 15.69
C ALA A 106 -0.13 -1.16 15.94
N TRP A 107 -1.21 -1.04 15.17
CA TRP A 107 -2.24 -0.02 15.38
C TRP A 107 -2.93 -0.14 16.74
N ALA A 108 -3.32 -1.35 17.14
CA ALA A 108 -3.99 -1.60 18.41
C ALA A 108 -3.09 -1.22 19.60
N ALA A 109 -1.82 -1.64 19.57
CA ALA A 109 -0.83 -1.31 20.60
C ALA A 109 -0.62 0.22 20.71
N HIS A 110 -0.52 0.92 19.58
CA HIS A 110 -0.41 2.39 19.57
C HIS A 110 -1.63 3.06 20.20
N LYS A 111 -2.84 2.60 19.85
CA LYS A 111 -4.09 3.14 20.39
C LYS A 111 -4.19 2.95 21.90
N ASP A 112 -3.74 1.82 22.43
CA ASP A 112 -3.77 1.58 23.87
C ASP A 112 -2.71 2.40 24.63
N ALA A 113 -1.51 2.59 24.04
CA ALA A 113 -0.50 3.49 24.58
C ALA A 113 -1.00 4.96 24.64
N GLN A 114 -1.72 5.43 23.61
CA GLN A 114 -2.31 6.76 23.61
C GLN A 114 -3.39 6.96 24.70
N LYS A 115 -4.16 5.91 25.01
CA LYS A 115 -5.14 5.97 26.10
C LYS A 115 -4.48 5.99 27.47
N ALA A 116 -3.41 5.23 27.67
CA ALA A 116 -2.69 5.19 28.94
C ALA A 116 -1.92 6.49 29.26
N ALA A 117 -1.62 7.29 28.23
CA ALA A 117 -0.97 8.59 28.36
C ALA A 117 -1.94 9.77 28.61
N LYS A 118 -3.26 9.51 28.62
CA LYS A 118 -4.33 10.47 28.93
C LYS A 118 -4.81 10.29 30.36
#